data_AF-E1ZVW5-F1
#
_entry.id   AF-E1ZVW5-F1
#
_cell.length_a   1.000
_cell.length_b   1.000
_cell.length_c   1.000
_cell.angle_alpha   90.00
_cell.angle_beta   90.00
_cell.angle_gamma   90.00
#
_symmetry.space_group_name_H-M   'P 1'
#
loop_
_entity.id
_entity.type
_entity.pdbx_description
1 polymer ?
#
loop_
_entity_poly.entity_id
_entity_poly.type
_entity_poly.pdbx_seq_one_letter_code
_entity_poly.pdbx_strand_id
1 'polypeptide(L)' 'EDILLPSVRRIYSEDDMPTFQLVQDNNPVHTAGIVQEWFAQHPEIGVLDWPAKSPDLNLIENTW' A
#
# COMPACT_ATOMS: atom_id res chain seq x y z
N GLU A 1 -5.07 10.58 -4.00
CA GLU A 1 -6.24 9.66 -3.89
C GLU A 1 -6.88 9.35 -5.23
N ASP A 2 -6.51 10.04 -6.31
CA ASP A 2 -7.33 10.12 -7.52
C ASP A 2 -7.17 8.95 -8.50
N ILE A 3 -6.21 8.04 -8.26
CA ILE A 3 -5.84 7.01 -9.24
C ILE A 3 -6.07 5.59 -8.73
N LEU A 4 -5.28 5.11 -7.77
CA LEU A 4 -5.29 3.70 -7.35
C LEU A 4 -6.69 3.24 -6.90
N LEU A 5 -7.21 3.82 -5.82
CA LEU A 5 -8.47 3.39 -5.22
C LEU A 5 -9.69 3.64 -6.12
N PRO A 6 -9.85 4.81 -6.78
CA PRO A 6 -10.92 5.00 -7.75
C PRO A 6 -10.87 4.00 -8.92
N SER A 7 -9.68 3.65 -9.40
CA SER A 7 -9.53 2.68 -10.50
C SER A 7 -9.93 1.27 -10.05
N VAL A 8 -9.49 0.87 -8.86
CA VAL A 8 -9.87 -0.41 -8.23
C VAL A 8 -11.38 -0.49 -8.05
N ARG A 9 -11.99 0.52 -7.42
CA ARG A 9 -13.43 0.56 -7.13
C ARG A 9 -14.29 0.64 -8.39
N ARG A 10 -13.70 0.99 -9.53
CA ARG A 10 -14.36 0.93 -10.84
C ARG A 10 -14.37 -0.48 -11.43
N ILE A 11 -13.37 -1.30 -11.11
CA ILE A 11 -13.18 -2.63 -11.71
C ILE A 11 -13.89 -3.70 -10.87
N TYR A 12 -13.80 -3.60 -9.53
CA TYR A 12 -14.36 -4.57 -8.60
C TYR A 12 -15.63 -4.04 -7.94
N SER A 13 -16.62 -4.91 -7.79
CA SER A 13 -17.80 -4.63 -6.97
C SER A 13 -17.39 -4.56 -5.49
N GLU A 14 -18.25 -4.03 -4.63
CA GLU A 14 -17.97 -4.02 -3.18
C GLU A 14 -17.87 -5.46 -2.63
N ASP A 15 -18.69 -6.38 -3.13
CA ASP A 15 -18.71 -7.79 -2.70
C ASP A 15 -17.45 -8.56 -3.17
N ASP A 16 -16.84 -8.15 -4.29
CA ASP A 16 -15.66 -8.78 -4.89
C ASP A 16 -14.36 -7.97 -4.65
N MET A 17 -14.38 -6.98 -3.74
CA MET A 17 -13.25 -6.09 -3.52
C MET A 17 -12.02 -6.88 -3.01
N PRO A 18 -10.90 -6.88 -3.73
CA PRO A 18 -9.72 -7.60 -3.28
C PRO A 18 -8.97 -6.81 -2.20
N THR A 19 -8.26 -7.52 -1.33
CA THR A 19 -7.26 -6.91 -0.46
C THR A 19 -5.96 -6.70 -1.23
N PHE A 20 -5.45 -5.47 -1.25
CA PHE A 20 -4.16 -5.10 -1.84
C PHE A 20 -3.07 -5.18 -0.78
N GLN A 21 -2.05 -6.00 -1.02
CA GLN A 21 -0.85 -5.99 -0.20
C GLN A 21 0.11 -4.92 -0.72
N LEU A 22 0.25 -3.83 0.02
CA LEU A 22 1.16 -2.74 -0.28
C LEU A 22 2.50 -2.98 0.43
N VAL A 23 3.56 -2.97 -0.36
CA VAL A 23 4.95 -2.95 0.12
C VAL A 23 5.44 -1.50 0.05
N GLN A 24 5.94 -0.98 1.18
CA GLN A 24 6.64 0.29 1.26
C GLN A 24 7.81 0.16 2.23
N ASP A 25 8.83 1.01 2.09
CA ASP A 25 9.92 1.05 3.06
C ASP A 25 9.48 1.76 4.37
N ASN A 26 10.33 1.68 5.40
CA ASN A 26 10.05 2.30 6.69
C ASN A 26 10.55 3.75 6.79
N ASN A 27 10.57 4.51 5.69
CA ASN A 27 10.92 5.93 5.76
C ASN A 27 9.95 6.66 6.73
N PRO A 28 10.43 7.61 7.55
CA PRO A 28 9.58 8.39 8.47
C PRO A 28 8.33 8.98 7.83
N VAL A 29 8.36 9.34 6.54
CA VAL A 29 7.17 9.86 5.84
C VAL A 29 6.05 8.82 5.72
N HIS A 30 6.40 7.54 5.53
CA HIS A 30 5.45 6.44 5.39
C HIS A 30 4.89 5.94 6.72
N THR A 31 5.58 6.25 7.81
CA THR A 31 5.16 5.89 9.18
C THR A 31 4.55 7.06 9.93
N ALA A 32 4.42 8.23 9.31
CA ALA A 32 3.77 9.40 9.90
C ALA A 32 2.30 9.10 10.26
N GLY A 33 1.80 9.70 11.35
CA GLY A 33 0.44 9.46 11.84
C GLY A 33 -0.65 9.70 10.80
N ILE A 34 -0.54 10.78 10.01
CA ILE A 34 -1.49 11.07 8.92
C ILE A 34 -1.55 9.97 7.86
N VAL A 35 -0.42 9.31 7.58
CA VAL A 35 -0.36 8.21 6.62
C VAL A 35 -0.97 6.94 7.22
N GLN A 36 -0.72 6.66 8.49
CA GLN A 36 -1.34 5.54 9.20
C GLN A 36 -2.86 5.71 9.31
N GLU A 37 -3.34 6.92 9.64
CA GLU A 37 -4.77 7.25 9.69
C GLU A 37 -5.43 7.06 8.32
N TRP A 38 -4.74 7.45 7.24
CA TRP A 38 -5.24 7.24 5.89
C TRP A 38 -5.40 5.74 5.56
N PHE A 39 -4.42 4.90 5.91
CA PHE A 39 -4.56 3.44 5.72
C PHE A 39 -5.68 2.84 6.58
N ALA A 40 -5.89 3.34 7.80
CA ALA A 40 -6.98 2.87 8.65
C ALA A 40 -8.38 3.16 8.06
N GLN A 41 -8.51 4.16 7.19
CA GLN A 41 -9.75 4.47 6.45
C GLN A 41 -9.95 3.59 5.21
N HIS A 42 -8.93 2.82 4.81
CA HIS A 42 -8.90 2.04 3.58
C HIS A 42 -8.54 0.58 3.88
N PRO A 43 -9.45 -0.20 4.50
CA PRO A 43 -9.20 -1.57 4.93
C PRO A 43 -8.95 -2.53 3.76
N GLU A 44 -9.28 -2.15 2.52
CA GLU A 44 -8.90 -2.89 1.32
C GLU A 44 -7.38 -2.89 1.09
N ILE A 45 -6.61 -2.01 1.76
CA ILE A 45 -5.15 -1.97 1.68
C ILE A 45 -4.54 -2.60 2.94
N GLY A 46 -3.88 -3.74 2.78
CA GLY A 46 -2.97 -4.31 3.78
C GLY A 46 -1.55 -3.80 3.56
N VAL A 47 -0.98 -3.09 4.53
CA VAL A 47 0.44 -2.70 4.49
C VAL A 47 1.28 -3.84 5.07
N LEU A 48 2.25 -4.34 4.31
CA LEU A 48 3.16 -5.39 4.78
C LEU A 48 4.29 -4.80 5.63
N ASP A 49 4.59 -5.47 6.74
CA ASP A 49 5.76 -5.17 7.55
C ASP A 49 7.03 -5.39 6.73
N TRP A 50 7.82 -4.32 6.56
CA TRP A 50 9.05 -4.36 5.77
C TRP A 50 10.29 -4.28 6.66
N PRO A 51 11.32 -5.11 6.45
CA PRO A 51 12.58 -4.97 7.18
C PRO A 51 13.34 -3.71 6.75
N ALA A 52 13.92 -3.00 7.72
CA ALA A 52 14.70 -1.81 7.45
C ALA A 52 15.97 -2.14 6.65
N LYS A 53 16.29 -1.31 5.64
CA LYS A 53 17.49 -1.43 4.79
C LYS A 53 17.57 -2.75 4.01
N SER A 54 16.44 -3.25 3.54
CA SER A 54 16.34 -4.46 2.69
C SER A 54 15.87 -4.13 1.27
N PRO A 55 16.70 -3.44 0.45
CA PRO A 55 16.36 -3.19 -0.95
C PRO A 55 16.35 -4.48 -1.77
N ASP A 56 17.12 -5.49 -1.37
CA ASP A 56 17.19 -6.81 -2.01
C ASP A 56 15.85 -7.55 -2.02
N LEU A 57 14.98 -7.25 -1.05
CA LEU A 57 13.63 -7.83 -1.00
C LEU A 57 12.63 -7.08 -1.88
N ASN A 58 12.94 -5.84 -2.30
CA ASN A 58 12.00 -4.98 -2.99
C ASN A 58 12.02 -5.27 -4.50
N LEU A 59 10.90 -5.79 -5.02
CA LEU A 59 10.78 -6.18 -6.43
C LEU A 59 11.05 -5.02 -7.40
N ILE A 60 10.78 -3.77 -7.00
CA ILE A 60 11.02 -2.61 -7.87
C ILE A 60 12.52 -2.40 -8.15
N GLU A 61 13.40 -2.80 -7.24
CA GLU A 61 14.86 -2.63 -7.40
C GLU A 61 15.41 -3.47 -8.56
N ASN A 62 14.77 -4.59 -8.90
CA ASN A 62 15.14 -5.39 -10.07
C ASN A 62 14.62 -4.80 -11.40
N THR A 63 13.65 -3.89 -11.32
CA THR A 63 13.01 -3.27 -12.49
C THR A 63 13.67 -1.95 -12.87
N TRP A 64 14.22 -1.24 -11.89
CA TRP A 64 15.05 -0.05 -12.11
C TRP A 64 16.31 -0.38 -12.91
#